data_AF-A0A662BBL7-F1
#
_entry.id   AF-A0A662BBL7-F1
#
_cell.length_a   1.000
_cell.length_b   1.000
_cell.length_c   1.000
_cell.angle_alpha   90.00
_cell.angle_beta   90.00
_cell.angle_gamma   90.00
#
_symmetry.space_group_name_H-M   'P 1'
#
loop_
_entity.id
_entity.type
_entity.pdbx_description
1 polymer ?
#
loop_
_entity_poly.entity_id
_entity_poly.type
_entity_poly.pdbx_seq_one_letter_code
_entity_poly.pdbx_strand_id
1 'polypeptide(L)'
;MPNEIDKIEIRSDEVQEILGFIPHWIIRSGISVIFLIIILLLFGSWYFKYPDIISSSITITTENPPAALVAKTSGKVESVLVKDKQVVKEGQRIAIIENPANYKHVLNLNYILDSLYKFM
;
A
#
# COMPACT_ATOMS: atom_id res chain seq x y z
N MET A 1 2.00 75.43 -42.20
CA MET A 1 0.57 75.76 -41.94
C MET A 1 -0.12 74.44 -41.58
N PRO A 2 -0.74 74.32 -40.40
CA PRO A 2 -1.45 73.12 -40.00
C PRO A 2 -2.81 73.11 -40.71
N ASN A 3 -3.15 71.98 -41.34
CA ASN A 3 -4.42 71.84 -42.03
C ASN A 3 -5.53 71.63 -41.01
N GLU A 4 -6.50 72.54 -41.02
CA GLU A 4 -7.76 72.48 -40.30
C GLU A 4 -8.52 71.21 -40.72
N ILE A 5 -8.45 70.18 -39.89
CA ILE A 5 -9.46 69.13 -39.85
C ILE A 5 -10.46 69.62 -38.83
N ASP A 6 -11.51 70.24 -39.35
CA ASP A 6 -12.65 70.72 -38.60
C ASP A 6 -13.09 69.71 -37.55
N LYS A 7 -13.34 70.23 -36.35
CA LYS A 7 -14.01 69.53 -35.24
C LYS A 7 -15.34 68.97 -35.75
N ILE A 8 -15.36 67.69 -36.08
CA ILE A 8 -16.61 66.95 -36.22
C ILE A 8 -17.07 66.61 -34.79
N GLU A 9 -17.77 67.57 -34.19
CA GLU A 9 -18.44 67.40 -32.90
C GLU A 9 -19.74 66.61 -33.15
N ILE A 10 -19.64 65.27 -33.17
CA ILE A 10 -20.79 64.38 -33.34
C ILE A 10 -21.65 64.44 -32.07
N ARG A 11 -22.55 65.43 -32.02
CA ARG A 11 -23.66 65.50 -31.06
C ARG A 11 -24.89 64.85 -31.68
N SER A 12 -24.86 63.53 -31.82
CA SER A 12 -26.03 62.77 -32.25
C SER A 12 -26.31 61.70 -31.19
N ASP A 13 -27.38 61.93 -30.42
CA ASP A 13 -27.87 61.00 -29.39
C ASP A 13 -28.15 59.61 -30.00
N GLU A 14 -28.51 59.55 -31.29
CA GLU A 14 -28.71 58.32 -32.06
C GLU A 14 -27.42 57.51 -32.27
N VAL A 15 -26.27 58.18 -32.45
CA VAL A 15 -24.96 57.49 -32.55
C VAL A 15 -24.56 56.91 -31.19
N GLN A 16 -24.93 57.58 -30.10
CA GLN A 16 -24.67 57.13 -28.74
C GLN A 16 -25.61 55.98 -28.32
N GLU A 17 -26.83 55.93 -28.86
CA GLU A 17 -27.77 54.82 -28.68
C GLU A 17 -27.31 53.52 -29.37
N ILE A 18 -26.73 53.63 -30.57
CA ILE A 18 -26.17 52.48 -31.31
C ILE A 18 -24.94 51.87 -30.61
N LEU A 19 -24.10 52.71 -29.98
CA LEU A 19 -22.92 52.25 -29.24
C LEU A 19 -23.25 51.61 -27.89
N GLY A 20 -24.44 51.86 -27.33
CA GLY A 20 -24.88 51.32 -26.05
C GLY A 20 -25.47 49.91 -26.11
N PHE A 21 -25.75 49.38 -27.31
CA PHE A 21 -26.41 48.09 -27.46
C PHE A 21 -25.39 46.95 -27.44
N ILE A 22 -25.39 46.16 -26.36
CA ILE A 22 -24.63 44.91 -26.31
C ILE A 22 -25.25 43.95 -27.35
N PRO A 23 -24.51 43.55 -28.39
CA PRO A 23 -25.09 42.75 -29.45
C PRO A 23 -25.52 41.39 -28.90
N HIS A 24 -26.77 41.00 -29.18
CA HIS A 24 -27.37 39.75 -28.72
C HIS A 24 -26.56 38.49 -29.05
N TRP A 25 -25.71 38.53 -30.09
CA TRP A 25 -24.81 37.43 -30.43
C TRP A 25 -23.76 37.14 -29.36
N ILE A 26 -23.28 38.16 -28.62
CA ILE A 26 -22.34 37.97 -27.52
C ILE A 26 -23.04 37.28 -26.35
N ILE A 27 -24.26 37.73 -26.02
CA ILE A 27 -25.08 37.14 -24.95
C ILE A 27 -25.43 35.68 -25.29
N ARG A 28 -25.82 35.41 -26.53
CA ARG A 28 -26.16 34.05 -27.00
C ARG A 28 -24.93 33.14 -27.08
N SER A 29 -23.77 33.65 -27.47
CA SER A 29 -22.53 32.86 -27.51
C SER A 29 -21.97 32.59 -26.11
N GLY A 30 -22.13 33.53 -25.17
CA GLY A 30 -21.67 33.38 -23.79
C GLY A 30 -22.35 32.23 -23.06
N ILE A 31 -23.67 32.08 -23.18
CA ILE A 31 -24.39 30.95 -22.57
C ILE A 31 -23.95 29.61 -23.17
N SER A 32 -23.63 29.56 -24.47
CA SER A 32 -23.11 28.35 -25.11
C SER A 32 -21.73 27.94 -24.57
N VAL A 33 -20.85 28.90 -24.28
CA VAL A 33 -19.53 28.63 -23.68
C VAL A 33 -19.67 28.08 -22.27
N ILE A 34 -20.52 28.69 -21.44
CA ILE A 34 -20.77 28.22 -20.07
C ILE A 34 -21.37 26.82 -20.09
N PHE A 35 -22.34 26.58 -20.97
CA PHE A 35 -22.96 25.28 -21.15
C PHE A 35 -21.94 24.21 -21.57
N LEU A 36 -21.03 24.53 -22.48
CA LEU A 36 -19.95 23.64 -22.89
C LEU A 36 -19.02 23.28 -21.72
N ILE A 37 -18.66 24.24 -20.88
CA ILE A 37 -17.80 24.01 -19.70
C ILE A 37 -18.48 23.06 -18.72
N ILE A 38 -19.78 23.27 -18.44
CA ILE A 38 -20.55 22.40 -17.54
C ILE A 38 -20.61 20.97 -18.12
N ILE A 39 -20.85 20.84 -19.42
CA ILE A 39 -20.83 19.55 -20.12
C ILE A 39 -19.48 18.85 -19.96
N LEU A 40 -18.38 19.56 -20.19
CA LEU A 40 -17.03 19.01 -20.05
C LEU A 40 -16.76 18.53 -18.62
N LEU A 41 -17.21 19.26 -17.60
CA LEU A 41 -17.06 18.86 -16.20
C LEU A 41 -17.89 17.61 -15.87
N LEU A 42 -19.12 17.51 -16.37
CA LEU A 42 -19.97 16.33 -16.18
C LEU A 42 -19.39 15.11 -16.89
N PHE A 43 -18.96 15.25 -18.15
CA PHE A 43 -18.30 14.17 -18.88
C PHE A 43 -16.99 13.76 -18.22
N GLY A 44 -16.18 14.73 -17.78
CA GLY A 44 -14.95 14.46 -17.05
C GLY A 44 -15.23 13.68 -15.75
N SER A 45 -16.19 14.13 -14.95
CA SER A 45 -16.56 13.45 -13.71
C SER A 45 -17.11 12.04 -13.93
N TRP A 46 -17.81 11.80 -15.03
CA TRP A 46 -18.31 10.46 -15.38
C TRP A 46 -17.19 9.55 -15.92
N TYR A 47 -16.28 10.10 -16.71
CA TYR A 47 -15.18 9.36 -17.34
C TYR A 47 -14.06 9.03 -16.34
N PHE A 48 -13.69 9.99 -15.49
CA PHE A 48 -12.70 9.80 -14.43
C PHE A 48 -13.35 9.18 -13.19
N LYS A 49 -13.65 7.88 -13.28
CA LYS A 49 -14.04 7.10 -12.10
C LYS A 49 -12.88 7.05 -11.11
N TYR A 50 -13.05 7.67 -9.95
CA TYR A 50 -12.10 7.47 -8.85
C TYR A 50 -12.23 6.02 -8.35
N PRO A 51 -11.13 5.25 -8.28
CA PRO A 51 -11.18 3.91 -7.74
C PRO A 51 -11.31 3.99 -6.21
N ASP A 52 -12.53 3.92 -5.70
CA ASP A 52 -12.82 3.89 -4.25
C ASP A 52 -12.16 2.69 -3.54
N ILE A 53 -11.81 1.64 -4.27
CA ILE A 53 -11.20 0.43 -3.74
C ILE A 53 -9.98 0.06 -4.59
N ILE A 54 -8.80 0.09 -3.98
CA ILE A 54 -7.56 -0.43 -4.57
C ILE A 54 -7.43 -1.88 -4.12
N SER A 55 -7.71 -2.83 -5.01
CA SER A 55 -7.52 -4.26 -4.73
C SER A 55 -6.02 -4.58 -4.68
N SER A 56 -5.45 -4.64 -3.47
CA SER A 56 -4.07 -5.06 -3.25
C SER A 56 -4.03 -6.47 -2.66
N SER A 57 -3.03 -7.25 -3.08
CA SER A 57 -2.77 -8.56 -2.49
C SER A 57 -1.90 -8.40 -1.24
N ILE A 58 -2.45 -8.73 -0.07
CA ILE A 58 -1.70 -8.77 1.18
C ILE A 58 -1.34 -10.22 1.52
N THR A 59 -0.05 -10.48 1.75
CA THR A 59 0.41 -11.78 2.26
C THR A 59 0.48 -11.70 3.77
N ILE A 60 -0.37 -12.47 4.45
CA ILE A 60 -0.36 -12.58 5.91
C ILE A 60 0.68 -13.64 6.28
N THR A 61 1.84 -13.21 6.78
CA THR A 61 2.86 -14.09 7.36
C THR A 61 2.73 -14.11 8.89
N THR A 62 3.23 -15.17 9.51
CA THR A 62 3.42 -15.21 10.97
C THR A 62 4.66 -14.37 11.35
N GLU A 63 4.69 -13.82 12.57
CA GLU A 63 5.83 -13.04 13.08
C GLU A 63 7.13 -13.86 13.14
N ASN A 64 7.02 -15.18 13.36
CA ASN A 64 8.17 -16.07 13.43
C ASN A 64 8.00 -17.22 12.43
N PRO A 65 8.51 -17.07 11.19
CA PRO A 65 8.32 -18.07 10.15
C PRO A 65 9.01 -19.39 10.53
N PRO A 66 8.52 -20.54 10.01
CA PRO A 66 9.13 -21.83 10.27
C PRO A 66 10.58 -21.86 9.75
N ALA A 67 11.53 -22.07 10.65
CA ALA A 67 12.94 -22.21 10.32
C ALA A 67 13.34 -23.70 10.26
N ALA A 68 14.16 -24.06 9.28
CA ALA A 68 14.76 -25.39 9.24
C ALA A 68 15.78 -25.52 10.38
N LEU A 69 15.58 -26.48 11.27
CA LEU A 69 16.52 -26.78 12.35
C LEU A 69 17.65 -27.67 11.80
N VAL A 70 18.86 -27.11 11.72
CA VAL A 70 20.06 -27.81 11.26
C VAL A 70 20.96 -28.11 12.45
N ALA A 71 21.35 -29.37 12.61
CA ALA A 71 22.30 -29.75 13.65
C ALA A 71 23.72 -29.27 13.31
N LYS A 72 24.50 -28.92 14.34
CA LYS A 72 25.90 -28.46 14.17
C LYS A 72 26.81 -29.53 13.56
N THR A 73 26.48 -30.79 13.76
CA THR A 73 27.28 -31.93 13.31
C THR A 73 26.48 -32.74 12.30
N SER A 74 27.15 -33.17 11.24
CA SER A 74 26.58 -34.09 10.25
C SER A 74 26.57 -35.52 10.80
N GLY A 75 25.50 -36.26 10.54
CA GLY A 75 25.38 -37.66 10.92
C GLY A 75 24.02 -38.23 10.54
N LYS A 76 23.87 -39.54 10.66
CA LYS A 76 22.60 -40.22 10.40
C LYS A 76 21.64 -39.95 11.56
N VAL A 77 20.37 -39.71 11.27
CA VAL A 77 19.34 -39.62 12.29
C VAL A 77 19.07 -41.03 12.84
N GLU A 78 19.32 -41.23 14.13
CA GLU A 78 19.06 -42.50 14.81
C GLU A 78 17.59 -42.60 15.22
N SER A 79 17.04 -41.53 15.81
CA SER A 79 15.63 -41.51 16.21
C SER A 79 15.05 -40.09 16.26
N VAL A 80 13.74 -39.98 16.00
CA VAL A 80 12.97 -38.74 16.13
C VAL A 80 12.07 -38.87 17.36
N LEU A 81 12.17 -37.90 18.27
CA LEU A 81 11.51 -37.91 19.58
C LEU A 81 10.15 -37.17 19.58
N VAL A 82 9.80 -36.53 18.47
CA VAL A 82 8.57 -35.74 18.30
C VAL A 82 7.75 -36.24 17.12
N LYS A 83 6.45 -36.01 17.16
CA LYS A 83 5.53 -36.31 16.05
C LYS A 83 5.41 -35.11 15.11
N ASP A 84 4.95 -35.38 13.89
CA ASP A 84 4.61 -34.31 12.95
C ASP A 84 3.60 -33.33 13.57
N LYS A 85 3.81 -32.03 13.35
CA LYS A 85 3.01 -30.90 13.91
C LYS A 85 2.91 -30.84 15.44
N GLN A 86 3.76 -31.56 16.17
CA GLN A 86 3.79 -31.46 17.62
C GLN A 86 4.36 -30.10 18.06
N VAL A 87 3.68 -29.43 19.01
CA VAL A 87 4.19 -28.22 19.65
C VAL A 87 5.40 -28.57 20.52
N VAL A 88 6.52 -27.87 20.30
CA VAL A 88 7.77 -28.05 21.05
C VAL A 88 8.12 -26.78 21.82
N LYS A 89 8.85 -26.93 22.93
CA LYS A 89 9.38 -25.81 23.71
C LYS A 89 10.86 -25.58 23.38
N GLU A 90 11.34 -24.38 23.69
CA GLU A 90 12.77 -24.08 23.59
C GLU A 90 13.60 -25.07 24.40
N GLY A 91 14.72 -25.54 23.84
CA GLY A 91 15.59 -26.54 24.45
C GLY A 91 15.06 -27.97 24.44
N GLN A 92 13.85 -28.22 23.92
CA GLN A 92 13.31 -29.56 23.79
C GLN A 92 14.12 -30.37 22.75
N ARG A 93 14.53 -31.56 23.14
CA ARG A 93 15.22 -32.52 22.26
C ARG A 93 14.21 -33.12 21.29
N ILE A 94 14.42 -32.93 19.99
CA ILE A 94 13.49 -33.36 18.92
C ILE A 94 13.96 -34.59 18.14
N ALA A 95 15.27 -34.80 18.04
CA ALA A 95 15.88 -35.92 17.33
C ALA A 95 17.26 -36.23 17.91
N ILE A 96 17.72 -37.45 17.68
CA ILE A 96 19.04 -37.96 18.08
C ILE A 96 19.80 -38.33 16.81
N ILE A 97 21.02 -37.82 16.70
CA ILE A 97 21.99 -38.22 15.69
C ILE A 97 22.74 -39.43 16.23
N GLU A 98 23.03 -40.38 15.35
CA GLU A 98 23.81 -41.59 15.66
C GLU A 98 25.09 -41.24 16.43
N ASN A 99 25.19 -41.81 17.63
CA ASN A 99 26.30 -41.56 18.55
C ASN A 99 26.69 -42.89 19.24
N PRO A 100 27.99 -43.18 19.43
CA PRO A 100 28.42 -44.35 20.22
C PRO A 100 27.90 -44.36 21.67
N ALA A 101 27.52 -43.20 22.22
CA ALA A 101 26.94 -43.10 23.57
C ALA A 101 25.44 -43.43 23.58
N ASN A 102 25.02 -44.34 24.45
CA ASN A 102 23.59 -44.65 24.64
C ASN A 102 22.86 -43.48 25.29
N TYR A 103 21.87 -42.93 24.57
CA TYR A 103 21.07 -41.79 25.02
C TYR A 103 20.45 -41.97 26.42
N LYS A 104 19.89 -43.15 26.71
CA LYS A 104 19.24 -43.42 28.00
C LYS A 104 20.23 -43.41 29.16
N HIS A 105 21.45 -43.89 28.92
CA HIS A 105 22.50 -43.90 29.94
C HIS A 105 23.00 -42.49 30.24
N VAL A 106 23.17 -41.66 29.19
CA VAL A 106 23.58 -40.25 29.34
C VAL A 106 22.52 -39.46 30.12
N LEU A 107 21.24 -39.67 29.83
CA LEU A 107 20.16 -39.03 30.58
C LEU A 107 20.15 -39.46 32.05
N ASN A 108 20.31 -40.76 32.33
CA ASN A 108 20.32 -41.26 33.70
C ASN A 108 21.51 -40.72 34.50
N LEU A 109 22.68 -40.64 33.88
CA LEU A 109 23.87 -40.05 34.49
C LEU A 109 23.64 -38.57 34.84
N ASN A 110 23.10 -37.78 33.91
CA ASN A 110 22.78 -36.37 34.17
C ASN A 110 21.80 -36.22 35.33
N TYR A 111 20.76 -37.07 35.40
CA TYR A 111 19.80 -37.03 36.51
C TYR A 111 20.46 -37.30 37.87
N ILE A 112 21.36 -38.30 37.95
CA ILE A 112 22.09 -38.61 39.17
C ILE A 112 23.00 -37.44 39.57
N LEU A 113 23.72 -36.86 38.61
CA LEU A 113 24.61 -35.71 38.87
C LEU A 113 23.83 -34.48 39.37
N ASP A 114 22.69 -34.16 38.74
CA ASP A 114 21.83 -33.06 39.18
C ASP A 114 21.29 -33.29 40.60
N SER A 115 20.96 -34.55 40.93
CA SER A 115 20.48 -34.90 42.27
C SER A 115 21.54 -34.74 43.35
N LEU A 116 22.81 -35.02 43.02
CA LEU A 116 23.95 -34.86 43.93
C LEU A 116 24.31 -33.38 44.11
N TYR A 117 24.34 -32.61 43.02
CA TYR A 117 24.60 -31.17 43.09
C TYR A 117 23.56 -30.43 43.94
N LYS A 118 22.28 -30.84 43.86
CA LYS A 118 21.21 -30.24 44.67
C LYS A 118 21.30 -30.56 46.16
N PHE A 119 22.04 -31.61 46.53
CA PHE A 119 22.20 -32.04 47.91
C PHE A 119 23.39 -31.37 48.61
N MET A 120 24.37 -30.87 47.84
CA MET A 120 25.55 -30.15 48.35
C MET A 120 25.29 -28.64 48.40
#